data_AF-A0A6A8FFU0-F1
#
_entry.id   AF-A0A6A8FFU0-F1
#
_cell.length_a   1.000
_cell.length_b   1.000
_cell.length_c   1.000
_cell.angle_alpha   90.00
_cell.angle_beta   90.00
_cell.angle_gamma   90.00
#
_symmetry.space_group_name_H-M   'P 1'
#
loop_
_entity.id
_entity.type
_entity.pdbx_description
1 polymer ?
#
loop_
_entity_poly.entity_id
_entity_poly.type
_entity_poly.pdbx_seq_one_letter_code
_entity_poly.pdbx_strand_id
1 'polypeptide(L)'
;MSALLKDRVWIMLSEIAKRGVYPLHASRLGVFRMPVDLTDWSDISSISNDLKSSGFKMDAYADRIYATYKWTEKGLDPLTGETLSADLNVTVEAVTGEVVDLIYQIKPLEFFGDCYWVRNYRQKADQNAKMVIDTIIRNTKIGDKLVAHYQKAEKLSLERAIKRLEELTPLAQNPKVRSAAAIPPAAGPASSPKLVQPTIAVAPKAPAAAAGADTISLSGTGTNYSKAEGPIDPEFKSKRQVVGSFQGIKVWGPVDPPGQLGIWGTQVTVDFDICIADGACIEACPVNVYEWLDTPGHPGSEKKTFMAREKDCIFCMACENVCPPQCVKIFQKGT
;
A
#
# COMPACT_ATOMS: atom_id res chain seq x y z
N MET A 1 7.94 -20.45 4.96
CA MET A 1 8.49 -19.15 4.57
C MET A 1 8.85 -19.20 3.09
N SER A 2 8.66 -18.06 2.41
CA SER A 2 8.83 -17.82 0.96
C SER A 2 7.81 -18.50 0.03
N ALA A 3 6.67 -17.84 -0.11
CA ALA A 3 5.84 -17.90 -1.29
C ALA A 3 5.40 -16.46 -1.59
N LEU A 4 6.27 -15.77 -2.32
CA LEU A 4 5.93 -14.78 -3.35
C LEU A 4 4.81 -13.81 -2.97
N LEU A 5 5.24 -12.58 -2.64
CA LEU A 5 4.48 -11.34 -2.56
C LEU A 5 3.53 -11.18 -3.75
N LYS A 6 2.38 -11.84 -3.68
CA LYS A 6 1.39 -11.87 -4.74
C LYS A 6 0.61 -10.57 -4.71
N ASP A 7 1.00 -9.73 -5.66
CA ASP A 7 0.15 -8.79 -6.37
C ASP A 7 -0.16 -7.48 -5.63
N ARG A 8 0.64 -6.47 -6.03
CA ARG A 8 0.59 -5.05 -5.67
C ARG A 8 0.89 -4.73 -4.20
N VAL A 9 2.17 -4.74 -3.86
CA VAL A 9 2.65 -4.08 -2.63
C VAL A 9 3.08 -2.66 -2.97
N TRP A 10 2.23 -1.67 -2.73
CA TRP A 10 2.59 -0.25 -2.93
C TRP A 10 3.47 0.32 -1.79
N ILE A 11 3.63 -0.42 -0.69
CA ILE A 11 4.51 -0.16 0.46
C ILE A 11 4.85 -1.51 1.13
N MET A 12 6.07 -2.06 1.01
CA MET A 12 6.52 -3.14 1.89
C MET A 12 6.91 -2.55 3.25
N LEU A 13 6.00 -2.62 4.22
CA LEU A 13 6.40 -2.91 5.60
C LEU A 13 6.89 -4.37 5.61
N SER A 14 8.19 -4.56 5.38
CA SER A 14 8.84 -5.87 5.49
C SER A 14 8.66 -6.45 6.90
N GLU A 15 8.39 -7.75 7.04
CA GLU A 15 8.46 -8.45 8.35
C GLU A 15 9.86 -8.33 8.98
N ILE A 16 10.90 -8.08 8.17
CA ILE A 16 12.29 -7.85 8.58
C ILE A 16 12.55 -6.37 8.93
N ALA A 17 11.68 -5.43 8.53
CA ALA A 17 11.72 -4.06 9.05
C ALA A 17 11.45 -4.02 10.58
N LYS A 18 10.97 -5.13 11.17
CA LYS A 18 10.87 -5.31 12.63
C LYS A 18 12.23 -5.56 13.31
N ARG A 19 13.35 -5.69 12.58
CA ARG A 19 14.70 -5.89 13.16
C ARG A 19 15.75 -5.04 12.46
N GLY A 20 15.73 -3.74 12.72
CA GLY A 20 16.82 -2.84 12.30
C GLY A 20 16.34 -1.41 12.21
N VAL A 21 16.61 -0.65 13.26
CA VAL A 21 16.35 0.77 13.44
C VAL A 21 16.61 1.58 12.16
N TYR A 22 15.56 2.19 11.59
CA TYR A 22 15.67 3.42 10.80
C TYR A 22 14.73 4.47 11.41
N PRO A 23 15.27 5.53 12.02
CA PRO A 23 14.48 6.56 12.68
C PRO A 23 14.15 7.66 11.67
N LEU A 24 12.99 7.60 11.01
CA LEU A 24 12.53 8.69 10.15
C LEU A 24 11.07 9.01 10.43
N HIS A 25 10.86 9.66 11.56
CA HIS A 25 9.62 10.36 11.91
C HIS A 25 9.43 11.53 10.92
N ALA A 26 8.80 11.30 9.76
CA ALA A 26 8.06 12.28 8.93
C ALA A 26 7.93 11.88 7.44
N SER A 27 8.69 10.90 6.95
CA SER A 27 8.70 10.53 5.53
C SER A 27 7.92 9.25 5.23
N ARG A 28 7.07 9.28 4.21
CA ARG A 28 6.43 8.06 3.68
C ARG A 28 7.48 7.28 2.90
N LEU A 29 7.70 6.02 3.28
CA LEU A 29 8.59 5.08 2.61
C LEU A 29 7.75 4.07 1.84
N GLY A 30 8.08 3.81 0.57
CA GLY A 30 7.54 2.67 -0.16
C GLY A 30 8.66 1.76 -0.63
N VAL A 31 8.43 0.45 -0.57
CA VAL A 31 9.39 -0.59 -0.93
C VAL A 31 8.66 -1.62 -1.79
N PHE A 32 9.21 -1.96 -2.94
CA PHE A 32 8.68 -2.94 -3.90
C PHE A 32 9.74 -4.01 -4.09
N ARG A 33 9.45 -5.18 -3.53
CA ARG A 33 10.34 -6.32 -3.60
C ARG A 33 9.91 -7.26 -4.72
N MET A 34 10.82 -7.55 -5.64
CA MET A 34 10.56 -8.39 -6.80
C MET A 34 11.45 -9.63 -6.79
N PRO A 35 10.92 -10.83 -7.11
CA PRO A 35 11.70 -12.07 -7.17
C PRO A 35 12.52 -12.14 -8.46
N VAL A 36 13.36 -11.13 -8.68
CA VAL A 36 14.22 -10.98 -9.84
C VAL A 36 15.66 -10.89 -9.35
N ASP A 37 16.52 -11.74 -9.90
CA ASP A 37 17.96 -11.68 -9.70
C ASP A 37 18.55 -10.60 -10.61
N LEU A 38 19.36 -9.72 -10.05
CA LEU A 38 20.06 -8.68 -10.78
C LEU A 38 21.47 -8.52 -10.22
N THR A 39 22.27 -9.57 -10.39
CA THR A 39 23.66 -9.64 -9.93
C THR A 39 24.67 -9.37 -11.06
N ASP A 40 24.24 -9.55 -12.31
CA ASP A 40 25.13 -9.42 -13.47
C ASP A 40 25.44 -7.96 -13.77
N TRP A 41 26.73 -7.62 -13.81
CA TRP A 41 27.20 -6.25 -14.02
C TRP A 41 26.70 -5.65 -15.34
N SER A 42 26.56 -6.47 -16.40
CA SER A 42 26.02 -6.02 -17.69
C SER A 42 24.57 -5.59 -17.60
N ASP A 43 23.75 -6.31 -16.83
CA ASP A 43 22.34 -5.99 -16.63
C ASP A 43 22.19 -4.74 -15.76
N ILE A 44 22.97 -4.63 -14.68
CA ILE A 44 23.00 -3.45 -13.81
C ILE A 44 23.39 -2.21 -14.61
N SER A 45 24.44 -2.31 -15.42
CA SER A 45 24.94 -1.18 -16.24
C SER A 45 23.99 -0.80 -17.38
N SER A 46 23.12 -1.71 -17.84
CA SER A 46 22.14 -1.39 -18.89
C SER A 46 20.99 -0.55 -18.37
N ILE A 47 20.61 -0.67 -17.09
CA ILE A 47 19.46 0.03 -16.50
C ILE A 47 19.54 1.54 -16.69
N SER A 48 20.69 2.15 -16.40
CA SER A 48 20.87 3.59 -16.58
C SER A 48 20.71 4.00 -18.04
N ASN A 49 21.16 3.17 -18.99
CA ASN A 49 21.00 3.43 -20.42
C ASN A 49 19.54 3.28 -20.88
N ASP A 50 18.85 2.24 -20.40
CA ASP A 50 17.44 1.96 -20.70
C ASP A 50 16.50 3.09 -20.25
N LEU A 51 16.89 3.84 -19.20
CA LEU A 51 16.10 4.93 -18.62
C LEU A 51 16.51 6.34 -19.06
N LYS A 52 17.52 6.49 -19.93
CA LYS A 52 17.99 7.81 -20.41
C LYS A 52 16.87 8.64 -21.05
N SER A 53 15.97 8.00 -21.79
CA SER A 53 14.87 8.66 -22.49
C SER A 53 13.65 8.94 -21.60
N SER A 54 13.64 8.44 -20.36
CA SER A 54 12.53 8.63 -19.41
C SER A 54 12.58 9.98 -18.67
N GLY A 55 13.59 10.81 -18.92
CA GLY A 55 13.71 12.13 -18.29
C GLY A 55 14.09 12.08 -16.80
N PHE A 56 14.55 10.94 -16.31
CA PHE A 56 15.04 10.79 -14.94
C PHE A 56 16.50 11.19 -14.84
N LYS A 57 16.86 11.85 -13.74
CA LYS A 57 18.27 11.98 -13.35
C LYS A 57 18.71 10.65 -12.75
N MET A 58 19.64 9.99 -13.42
CA MET A 58 20.19 8.70 -12.99
C MET A 58 21.50 8.93 -12.24
N ASP A 59 21.64 8.32 -11.06
CA ASP A 59 22.90 8.22 -10.33
C ASP A 59 23.09 6.75 -9.92
N ALA A 60 24.32 6.28 -9.73
CA ALA A 60 24.59 4.91 -9.30
C ALA A 60 25.75 4.87 -8.30
N TYR A 61 25.62 4.06 -7.26
CA TYR A 61 26.65 3.86 -6.24
C TYR A 61 26.61 2.42 -5.73
N ALA A 62 27.70 1.68 -5.90
CA ALA A 62 27.80 0.27 -5.54
C ALA A 62 26.66 -0.58 -6.15
N ASP A 63 25.82 -1.16 -5.30
CA ASP A 63 24.66 -2.00 -5.62
C ASP A 63 23.35 -1.21 -5.78
N ARG A 64 23.42 0.13 -5.84
CA ARG A 64 22.25 1.01 -5.84
C ARG A 64 22.20 1.88 -7.08
N ILE A 65 21.04 1.93 -7.70
CA ILE A 65 20.73 2.82 -8.83
C ILE A 65 19.62 3.78 -8.39
N TYR A 66 19.86 5.07 -8.53
CA TYR A 66 18.91 6.12 -8.17
C TYR A 66 18.30 6.72 -9.43
N ALA A 67 16.98 6.72 -9.51
CA ALA A 67 16.20 7.41 -10.53
C ALA A 67 15.44 8.56 -9.88
N THR A 68 15.85 9.80 -10.16
CA THR A 68 15.19 10.99 -9.62
C THR A 68 14.32 11.64 -10.69
N TYR A 69 13.03 11.76 -10.40
CA TYR A 69 12.08 12.53 -11.19
C TYR A 69 11.87 13.92 -10.58
N LYS A 70 11.91 14.95 -11.42
CA LYS A 70 11.70 16.34 -11.03
C LYS A 70 10.45 16.88 -11.70
N TRP A 71 9.67 17.68 -10.97
CA TRP A 71 8.55 18.42 -11.52
C TRP A 71 8.42 19.80 -10.87
N THR A 72 7.76 20.71 -11.56
CA THR A 72 7.54 22.08 -11.07
C THR A 72 6.06 22.29 -10.78
N GLU A 73 5.74 22.72 -9.56
CA GLU A 73 4.42 23.20 -9.19
C GLU A 73 4.35 24.71 -9.38
N LYS A 74 3.18 25.22 -9.78
CA LYS A 74 2.89 26.65 -9.83
C LYS A 74 1.60 26.91 -9.07
N GLY A 75 1.57 27.98 -8.30
CA GLY A 75 0.43 28.35 -7.49
C GLY A 75 0.40 29.84 -7.23
N LEU A 76 -0.64 30.29 -6.54
CA LEU A 76 -0.79 31.67 -6.11
C LEU A 76 -0.58 31.74 -4.61
N ASP A 77 0.18 32.74 -4.17
CA ASP A 77 0.26 33.09 -2.76
C ASP A 77 -1.14 33.52 -2.27
N PRO A 78 -1.73 32.85 -1.28
CA PRO A 78 -3.06 33.19 -0.78
C PRO A 78 -3.16 34.59 -0.14
N LEU A 79 -2.02 35.16 0.27
CA LEU A 79 -1.94 36.45 0.97
C LEU A 79 -1.56 37.59 0.02
N THR A 80 -0.57 37.37 -0.86
CA THR A 80 -0.06 38.43 -1.75
C THR A 80 -0.64 38.37 -3.17
N GLY A 81 -1.23 37.25 -3.58
CA GLY A 81 -1.71 37.03 -4.94
C GLY A 81 -0.60 36.86 -5.98
N GLU A 82 0.65 36.79 -5.55
CA GLU A 82 1.80 36.58 -6.45
C GLU A 82 1.85 35.13 -6.96
N THR A 83 2.34 34.95 -8.18
CA THR A 83 2.56 33.61 -8.72
C THR A 83 3.85 33.02 -8.14
N LEU A 84 3.71 31.92 -7.41
CA LEU A 84 4.80 31.17 -6.83
C LEU A 84 5.07 29.90 -7.65
N SER A 85 6.33 29.46 -7.64
CA SER A 85 6.79 28.26 -8.33
C SER A 85 7.72 27.47 -7.42
N ALA A 86 7.59 26.15 -7.41
CA ALA A 86 8.42 25.27 -6.58
C ALA A 86 8.88 24.06 -7.39
N ASP A 87 10.20 23.79 -7.37
CA ASP A 87 10.80 22.62 -8.00
C ASP A 87 10.89 21.48 -6.99
N LEU A 88 10.11 20.44 -7.25
CA LEU A 88 9.97 19.27 -6.39
C LEU A 88 10.64 18.07 -7.04
N ASN A 89 11.01 17.09 -6.23
CA ASN A 89 11.55 15.84 -6.72
C ASN A 89 11.19 14.65 -5.85
N VAL A 90 11.27 13.47 -6.47
CA VAL A 90 11.18 12.18 -5.81
C VAL A 90 12.24 11.26 -6.40
N THR A 91 12.89 10.50 -5.54
CA THR A 91 13.96 9.56 -5.91
C THR A 91 13.52 8.15 -5.59
N VAL A 92 13.61 7.27 -6.59
CA VAL A 92 13.47 5.84 -6.43
C VAL A 92 14.87 5.23 -6.48
N GLU A 93 15.19 4.46 -5.45
CA GLU A 93 16.41 3.69 -5.30
C GLU A 93 16.13 2.23 -5.64
N ALA A 94 16.80 1.70 -6.66
CA ALA A 94 16.82 0.29 -6.99
C ALA A 94 18.05 -0.37 -6.36
N VAL A 95 17.82 -1.24 -5.37
CA VAL A 95 18.85 -2.09 -4.75
C VAL A 95 18.93 -3.38 -5.54
N THR A 96 20.10 -3.67 -6.10
CA THR A 96 20.36 -4.84 -6.91
C THR A 96 20.89 -6.00 -6.05
N GLY A 97 20.65 -7.25 -6.48
CA GLY A 97 20.99 -8.44 -5.70
C GLY A 97 20.25 -9.67 -6.20
N GLU A 98 20.19 -10.72 -5.38
CA GLU A 98 19.36 -11.92 -5.69
C GLU A 98 17.86 -11.61 -5.75
N VAL A 99 17.47 -10.53 -5.08
CA VAL A 99 16.12 -9.97 -5.05
C VAL A 99 16.27 -8.47 -5.27
N VAL A 100 15.51 -7.91 -6.21
CA VAL A 100 15.51 -6.46 -6.47
C VAL A 100 14.50 -5.78 -5.55
N ASP A 101 14.95 -4.73 -4.87
CA ASP A 101 14.10 -3.84 -4.08
C ASP A 101 14.08 -2.44 -4.72
N LEU A 102 12.88 -1.94 -5.06
CA LEU A 102 12.68 -0.55 -5.47
C LEU A 102 12.13 0.24 -4.28
N ILE A 103 12.87 1.22 -3.80
CA ILE A 103 12.61 1.95 -2.57
C ILE A 103 12.42 3.43 -2.91
N TYR A 104 11.44 4.10 -2.31
CA TYR A 104 11.32 5.55 -2.45
C TYR A 104 10.93 6.19 -1.12
N GLN A 105 11.41 7.41 -0.89
CA GLN A 105 11.11 8.19 0.30
C GLN A 105 10.51 9.53 -0.11
N ILE A 106 9.29 9.81 0.36
CA ILE A 106 8.68 11.14 0.21
C ILE A 106 9.21 12.03 1.33
N LYS A 107 10.00 13.03 0.95
CA LYS A 107 10.54 14.03 1.88
C LYS A 107 9.41 14.95 2.38
N PRO A 108 9.52 15.54 3.57
CA PRO A 108 8.63 16.61 3.99
C PRO A 108 8.67 17.78 3.00
N LEU A 109 7.58 18.54 2.87
CA LEU A 109 7.48 19.61 1.89
C LEU A 109 8.47 20.75 2.19
N GLU A 110 8.78 20.93 3.47
CA GLU A 110 9.76 21.88 4.01
C GLU A 110 11.18 21.62 3.49
N PHE A 111 11.47 20.39 3.03
CA PHE A 111 12.74 20.06 2.38
C PHE A 111 12.97 20.88 1.10
N PHE A 112 11.90 21.33 0.44
CA PHE A 112 11.94 22.08 -0.81
C PHE A 112 11.84 23.60 -0.61
N GLY A 113 11.88 24.07 0.64
CA GLY A 113 11.69 25.47 1.01
C GLY A 113 10.25 25.79 1.43
N ASP A 114 9.90 27.07 1.45
CA ASP A 114 8.60 27.58 1.94
C ASP A 114 7.48 27.39 0.91
N CYS A 115 7.13 26.13 0.65
CA CYS A 115 6.15 25.72 -0.35
C CYS A 115 4.74 25.52 0.23
N TYR A 116 4.35 26.27 1.26
CA TYR A 116 3.10 26.08 2.01
C TYR A 116 1.81 26.13 1.15
N TRP A 117 1.89 26.78 -0.02
CA TRP A 117 0.81 26.90 -1.01
C TRP A 117 0.62 25.63 -1.87
N VAL A 118 1.57 24.68 -1.85
CA VAL A 118 1.49 23.43 -2.62
C VAL A 118 0.52 22.46 -1.96
N ARG A 119 -0.61 22.21 -2.62
CA ARG A 119 -1.65 21.29 -2.14
C ARG A 119 -1.43 19.86 -2.61
N ASN A 120 -1.87 18.90 -1.79
CA ASN A 120 -1.84 17.46 -2.06
C ASN A 120 -0.44 16.92 -2.40
N TYR A 121 0.62 17.57 -1.91
CA TYR A 121 2.01 17.24 -2.23
C TYR A 121 2.32 15.75 -2.07
N ARG A 122 1.99 15.16 -0.91
CA ARG A 122 2.28 13.75 -0.63
C ARG A 122 1.60 12.79 -1.61
N GLN A 123 0.38 13.09 -2.06
CA GLN A 123 -0.33 12.26 -3.04
C GLN A 123 0.33 12.35 -4.42
N LYS A 124 0.71 13.56 -4.85
CA LYS A 124 1.42 13.77 -6.13
C LYS A 124 2.80 13.12 -6.12
N ALA A 125 3.55 13.27 -5.03
CA ALA A 125 4.86 12.66 -4.87
C ALA A 125 4.79 11.12 -4.87
N ASP A 126 3.75 10.54 -4.23
CA ASP A 126 3.46 9.11 -4.29
C ASP A 126 3.16 8.66 -5.72
N GLN A 127 2.27 9.35 -6.44
CA GLN A 127 1.95 9.04 -7.83
C GLN A 127 3.18 9.13 -8.75
N ASN A 128 4.02 10.15 -8.57
CA ASN A 128 5.26 10.32 -9.32
C ASN A 128 6.26 9.18 -9.02
N ALA A 129 6.41 8.78 -7.76
CA ALA A 129 7.27 7.64 -7.40
C ALA A 129 6.78 6.34 -8.06
N LYS A 130 5.47 6.11 -8.06
CA LYS A 130 4.84 4.95 -8.71
C LYS A 130 5.08 4.94 -10.22
N MET A 131 4.96 6.09 -10.87
CA MET A 131 5.31 6.24 -12.28
C MET A 131 6.78 5.89 -12.54
N VAL A 132 7.72 6.37 -11.70
CA VAL A 132 9.15 6.05 -11.85
C VAL A 132 9.38 4.54 -11.71
N ILE A 133 8.76 3.91 -10.72
CA ILE A 133 8.84 2.46 -10.48
C ILE A 133 8.31 1.67 -11.67
N ASP A 134 7.11 1.99 -12.14
CA ASP A 134 6.49 1.34 -13.29
C ASP A 134 7.38 1.47 -14.54
N THR A 135 8.01 2.63 -14.71
CA THR A 135 8.93 2.90 -15.82
C THR A 135 10.23 2.09 -15.68
N ILE A 136 10.82 2.00 -14.48
CA ILE A 136 11.98 1.13 -14.20
C ILE A 136 11.64 -0.31 -14.54
N ILE A 137 10.50 -0.82 -14.07
CA ILE A 137 10.08 -2.20 -14.31
C ILE A 137 9.85 -2.44 -15.81
N ARG A 138 9.11 -1.56 -16.50
CA ARG A 138 8.74 -1.76 -17.91
C ARG A 138 9.90 -1.65 -18.87
N ASN A 139 10.80 -0.69 -18.65
CA ASN A 139 11.77 -0.30 -19.67
C ASN A 139 13.12 -0.98 -19.52
N THR A 140 13.40 -1.60 -18.36
CA THR A 140 14.71 -2.20 -18.07
C THR A 140 14.70 -3.73 -18.14
N LYS A 141 15.89 -4.30 -17.93
CA LYS A 141 16.11 -5.75 -17.74
C LYS A 141 15.31 -6.36 -16.59
N ILE A 142 14.91 -5.57 -15.59
CA ILE A 142 14.07 -6.04 -14.48
C ILE A 142 12.75 -6.62 -15.00
N GLY A 143 12.10 -5.95 -15.96
CA GLY A 143 10.88 -6.47 -16.59
C GLY A 143 11.11 -7.71 -17.43
N ASP A 144 12.27 -7.82 -18.10
CA ASP A 144 12.62 -9.01 -18.91
C ASP A 144 12.71 -10.24 -18.00
N LYS A 145 13.42 -10.11 -16.88
CA LYS A 145 13.57 -11.17 -15.89
C LYS A 145 12.27 -11.47 -15.14
N LEU A 146 11.43 -10.46 -14.89
CA LEU A 146 10.11 -10.68 -14.28
C LEU A 146 9.17 -11.49 -15.19
N VAL A 147 9.16 -11.22 -16.49
CA VAL A 147 8.41 -12.02 -17.47
C VAL A 147 8.91 -13.46 -17.48
N ALA A 148 10.23 -13.67 -17.50
CA ALA A 148 10.82 -15.01 -17.42
C ALA A 148 10.44 -15.74 -16.12
N HIS A 149 10.40 -15.02 -14.99
CA HIS A 149 9.93 -15.55 -13.72
C HIS A 149 8.46 -16.00 -13.80
N TYR A 150 7.56 -15.20 -14.36
CA TYR A 150 6.15 -15.60 -14.54
C TYR A 150 5.99 -16.83 -15.43
N GLN A 151 6.79 -16.96 -16.49
CA GLN A 151 6.76 -18.15 -17.35
C GLN A 151 7.20 -19.41 -16.59
N LYS A 152 8.27 -19.31 -15.79
CA LYS A 152 8.87 -20.46 -15.10
C LYS A 152 8.14 -20.85 -13.82
N ALA A 153 7.90 -19.89 -12.92
CA ALA A 153 7.33 -20.15 -11.60
C ALA A 153 5.82 -20.39 -11.66
N GLU A 154 5.12 -19.68 -12.55
CA GLU A 154 3.66 -19.68 -12.61
C GLU A 154 3.11 -20.37 -13.86
N LYS A 155 3.99 -20.84 -14.76
CA LYS A 155 3.63 -21.54 -16.00
C LYS A 155 2.74 -20.70 -16.93
N LEU A 156 2.91 -19.37 -16.93
CA LEU A 156 2.21 -18.47 -17.84
C LEU A 156 2.80 -18.59 -19.26
N SER A 157 1.96 -18.42 -20.28
CA SER A 157 2.45 -18.18 -21.65
C SER A 157 3.17 -16.83 -21.73
N LEU A 158 4.05 -16.66 -22.72
CA LEU A 158 4.79 -15.40 -22.92
C LEU A 158 3.84 -14.19 -23.02
N GLU A 159 2.77 -14.34 -23.79
CA GLU A 159 1.74 -13.31 -23.97
C GLU A 159 1.04 -12.97 -22.65
N ARG A 160 0.68 -13.97 -21.83
CA ARG A 160 0.06 -13.74 -20.52
C ARG A 160 1.04 -13.11 -19.53
N ALA A 161 2.31 -13.48 -19.58
CA ALA A 161 3.34 -12.91 -18.72
C ALA A 161 3.61 -11.43 -19.07
N ILE A 162 3.64 -11.09 -20.37
CA ILE A 162 3.74 -9.70 -20.83
C ILE A 162 2.49 -8.91 -20.41
N LYS A 163 1.29 -9.45 -20.61
CA LYS A 163 0.04 -8.81 -20.19
C LYS A 163 0.00 -8.57 -18.67
N ARG A 164 0.47 -9.54 -17.88
CA ARG A 164 0.58 -9.38 -16.43
C ARG A 164 1.55 -8.28 -16.04
N LEU A 165 2.70 -8.17 -16.73
CA LEU A 165 3.63 -7.06 -16.54
C LEU A 165 2.94 -5.71 -16.84
N GLU A 166 2.11 -5.64 -17.88
CA GLU A 166 1.35 -4.44 -18.26
C GLU A 166 0.32 -4.02 -17.21
N GLU A 167 -0.44 -4.99 -16.72
CA GLU A 167 -1.44 -4.78 -15.67
C GLU A 167 -0.78 -4.38 -14.34
N LEU A 168 0.46 -4.83 -14.09
CA LEU A 168 1.24 -4.47 -12.90
C LEU A 168 1.73 -3.02 -12.95
N THR A 169 2.06 -2.49 -14.13
CA THR A 169 2.76 -1.20 -14.31
C THR A 169 1.95 -0.21 -15.17
N PRO A 170 0.75 0.21 -14.73
CA PRO A 170 -0.13 1.06 -15.55
C PRO A 170 0.38 2.50 -15.75
N LEU A 171 1.32 2.98 -14.93
CA LEU A 171 1.82 4.36 -14.94
C LEU A 171 3.15 4.53 -15.69
N ALA A 172 3.65 3.49 -16.35
CA ALA A 172 4.97 3.54 -17.00
C ALA A 172 5.03 4.60 -18.12
N GLN A 173 6.08 5.43 -18.11
CA GLN A 173 6.33 6.40 -19.17
C GLN A 173 7.04 5.76 -20.36
N ASN A 174 6.53 6.02 -21.56
CA ASN A 174 7.07 5.52 -22.83
C ASN A 174 7.42 4.02 -22.77
N PRO A 175 6.45 3.15 -22.48
CA PRO A 175 6.72 1.76 -22.17
C PRO A 175 7.39 1.04 -23.35
N LYS A 176 8.48 0.34 -23.06
CA LYS A 176 9.18 -0.51 -24.02
C LYS A 176 8.24 -1.58 -24.57
N VAL A 177 8.06 -1.61 -25.89
CA VAL A 177 7.23 -2.61 -26.56
C VAL A 177 7.87 -3.99 -26.41
N ARG A 178 7.13 -4.94 -25.86
CA ARG A 178 7.54 -6.34 -25.69
C ARG A 178 6.64 -7.20 -26.57
N SER A 179 7.21 -7.93 -27.52
CA SER A 179 6.47 -8.78 -28.45
C SER A 179 6.93 -10.23 -28.33
N ALA A 180 5.98 -11.17 -28.48
CA ALA A 180 6.24 -12.60 -28.48
C ALA A 180 6.94 -13.10 -29.78
N ALA A 181 7.11 -12.24 -30.79
CA ALA A 181 7.60 -12.62 -32.12
C ALA A 181 9.14 -12.60 -32.27
N ALA A 182 9.89 -12.28 -31.21
CA ALA A 182 11.33 -12.03 -31.29
C ALA A 182 12.17 -12.95 -30.39
N ILE A 183 12.10 -14.29 -30.55
CA ILE A 183 13.12 -15.22 -30.05
C ILE A 183 13.29 -16.42 -31.03
N PRO A 184 14.49 -16.68 -31.58
CA PRO A 184 14.82 -17.95 -32.25
C PRO A 184 14.84 -19.12 -31.25
N PRO A 185 14.46 -20.35 -31.65
CA PRO A 185 14.28 -21.46 -30.72
C PRO A 185 15.60 -21.86 -30.04
N ALA A 186 15.60 -21.87 -28.71
CA ALA A 186 16.68 -22.46 -27.93
C ALA A 186 16.68 -23.99 -28.08
N ALA A 187 17.85 -24.53 -28.42
CA ALA A 187 18.12 -25.96 -28.57
C ALA A 187 17.92 -26.74 -27.26
N GLY A 188 17.61 -28.03 -27.43
CA GLY A 188 17.13 -28.97 -26.42
C GLY A 188 18.09 -29.38 -25.29
N PRO A 189 17.70 -30.41 -24.50
CA PRO A 189 17.91 -30.45 -23.06
C PRO A 189 19.20 -31.19 -22.65
N ALA A 190 19.82 -30.72 -21.57
CA ALA A 190 20.83 -31.48 -20.82
C ALA A 190 20.27 -31.87 -19.45
N SER A 191 20.49 -33.14 -19.10
CA SER A 191 19.88 -33.87 -18.01
C SER A 191 20.72 -33.91 -16.73
N SER A 192 19.99 -34.03 -15.60
CA SER A 192 20.35 -34.59 -14.27
C SER A 192 21.27 -33.79 -13.32
N PRO A 193 21.25 -34.05 -11.97
CA PRO A 193 20.45 -35.02 -11.20
C PRO A 193 19.64 -34.42 -10.02
N LYS A 194 18.66 -35.23 -9.56
CA LYS A 194 17.82 -35.00 -8.36
C LYS A 194 18.65 -35.04 -7.07
N LEU A 195 18.36 -34.12 -6.15
CA LEU A 195 18.70 -34.25 -4.72
C LEU A 195 17.41 -34.19 -3.88
N VAL A 196 17.30 -35.18 -2.99
CA VAL A 196 16.18 -35.46 -2.09
C VAL A 196 16.20 -34.47 -0.93
N GLN A 197 15.07 -33.82 -0.64
CA GLN A 197 14.89 -33.00 0.56
C GLN A 197 14.37 -33.87 1.72
N PRO A 198 14.83 -33.64 2.98
CA PRO A 198 14.21 -34.21 4.15
C PRO A 198 12.91 -33.47 4.49
N THR A 199 11.89 -34.23 4.86
CA THR A 199 10.59 -33.76 5.33
C THR A 199 10.71 -33.17 6.75
N ILE A 200 10.21 -31.95 6.95
CA ILE A 200 9.96 -31.38 8.29
C ILE A 200 8.45 -31.13 8.42
N ALA A 201 7.90 -31.63 9.52
CA ALA A 201 6.49 -31.64 9.84
C ALA A 201 5.90 -30.22 10.03
N VAL A 202 4.67 -30.05 9.53
CA VAL A 202 3.84 -28.86 9.68
C VAL A 202 3.29 -28.80 11.11
N ALA A 203 3.50 -27.68 11.80
CA ALA A 203 2.84 -27.40 13.09
C ALA A 203 1.36 -26.97 12.87
N PRO A 204 0.42 -27.32 13.75
CA PRO A 204 -1.02 -27.12 13.52
C PRO A 204 -1.45 -25.67 13.64
N LYS A 205 -2.45 -25.31 12.83
CA LYS A 205 -3.26 -24.09 12.94
C LYS A 205 -3.94 -24.05 14.32
N ALA A 206 -3.74 -22.96 15.07
CA ALA A 206 -4.49 -22.73 16.31
C ALA A 206 -5.95 -22.31 15.99
N PRO A 207 -6.94 -22.69 16.81
CA PRO A 207 -8.35 -22.47 16.50
C PRO A 207 -8.77 -21.00 16.61
N ALA A 208 -9.74 -20.61 15.78
CA ALA A 208 -10.48 -19.37 15.92
C ALA A 208 -11.15 -19.30 17.31
N ALA A 209 -11.03 -18.15 17.97
CA ALA A 209 -11.69 -17.91 19.24
C ALA A 209 -13.22 -17.85 19.05
N ALA A 210 -13.94 -18.39 20.04
CA ALA A 210 -15.39 -18.57 20.03
C ALA A 210 -16.16 -17.24 19.85
N ALA A 211 -17.05 -17.22 18.84
CA ALA A 211 -17.97 -16.13 18.57
C ALA A 211 -19.17 -16.18 19.53
N GLY A 212 -19.50 -15.06 20.17
CA GLY A 212 -20.83 -14.81 20.70
C GLY A 212 -21.80 -14.48 19.56
N ALA A 213 -23.10 -14.68 19.78
CA ALA A 213 -24.12 -14.43 18.75
C ALA A 213 -24.18 -12.94 18.34
N ASP A 214 -24.20 -12.67 17.03
CA ASP A 214 -24.35 -11.33 16.47
C ASP A 214 -25.77 -10.82 16.71
N THR A 215 -25.91 -9.57 17.17
CA THR A 215 -27.22 -8.95 17.44
C THR A 215 -27.52 -7.75 16.54
N ILE A 216 -26.61 -7.42 15.61
CA ILE A 216 -26.76 -6.32 14.65
C ILE A 216 -26.83 -6.89 13.22
N SER A 217 -27.85 -6.49 12.48
CA SER A 217 -27.96 -6.75 11.03
C SER A 217 -27.40 -5.57 10.24
N LEU A 218 -26.72 -5.83 9.13
CA LEU A 218 -26.27 -4.81 8.18
C LEU A 218 -27.27 -4.56 7.04
N SER A 219 -28.33 -5.37 6.96
CA SER A 219 -29.43 -5.19 6.02
C SER A 219 -30.64 -4.53 6.69
N GLY A 220 -31.31 -3.65 5.96
CA GLY A 220 -32.47 -2.90 6.43
C GLY A 220 -33.04 -2.00 5.33
N THR A 221 -33.90 -1.06 5.71
CA THR A 221 -34.61 -0.15 4.80
C THR A 221 -34.25 1.32 5.00
N GLY A 222 -33.32 1.65 5.90
CA GLY A 222 -32.89 3.01 6.21
C GLY A 222 -32.05 3.60 5.09
N THR A 223 -32.66 4.32 4.15
CA THR A 223 -31.98 4.93 3.00
C THR A 223 -32.00 6.46 3.02
N ASN A 224 -32.69 7.07 3.99
CA ASN A 224 -32.87 8.53 4.09
C ASN A 224 -31.70 9.25 4.78
N TYR A 225 -30.48 8.73 4.67
CA TYR A 225 -29.30 9.27 5.35
C TYR A 225 -28.26 9.75 4.34
N SER A 226 -27.60 10.86 4.66
CA SER A 226 -26.43 11.35 3.93
C SER A 226 -25.15 10.92 4.64
N LYS A 227 -24.03 10.97 3.91
CA LYS A 227 -22.70 10.75 4.49
C LYS A 227 -22.47 11.72 5.65
N ALA A 228 -22.03 11.21 6.81
CA ALA A 228 -21.63 12.06 7.93
C ALA A 228 -20.22 12.65 7.68
N GLU A 229 -20.00 13.87 8.15
CA GLU A 229 -18.69 14.49 8.17
C GLU A 229 -18.01 14.23 9.51
N GLY A 230 -16.69 14.03 9.49
CA GLY A 230 -15.90 13.83 10.70
C GLY A 230 -15.51 15.13 11.39
N PRO A 231 -14.78 15.04 12.52
CA PRO A 231 -14.23 13.83 13.14
C PRO A 231 -15.25 13.02 13.96
N ILE A 232 -14.91 11.79 14.33
CA ILE A 232 -15.64 11.02 15.35
C ILE A 232 -15.71 11.82 16.66
N ASP A 233 -16.88 11.86 17.31
CA ASP A 233 -17.06 12.52 18.61
C ASP A 233 -16.25 11.79 19.71
N PRO A 234 -15.20 12.38 20.30
CA PRO A 234 -14.37 11.70 21.30
C PRO A 234 -15.14 11.30 22.57
N GLU A 235 -16.28 11.94 22.85
CA GLU A 235 -17.11 11.70 24.03
C GLU A 235 -18.34 10.85 23.71
N PHE A 236 -18.42 10.22 22.54
CA PHE A 236 -19.62 9.50 22.11
C PHE A 236 -20.08 8.44 23.12
N LYS A 237 -19.18 7.87 23.91
CA LYS A 237 -19.49 6.85 24.93
C LYS A 237 -20.39 7.34 26.06
N SER A 238 -20.44 8.64 26.34
CA SER A 238 -21.37 9.23 27.33
C SER A 238 -22.69 9.67 26.70
N LYS A 239 -22.71 9.87 25.37
CA LYS A 239 -23.86 10.42 24.62
C LYS A 239 -24.67 9.36 23.89
N ARG A 240 -24.05 8.23 23.54
CA ARG A 240 -24.66 7.15 22.75
C ARG A 240 -24.85 5.90 23.61
N GLN A 241 -25.85 5.10 23.25
CA GLN A 241 -26.15 3.83 23.90
C GLN A 241 -25.61 2.67 23.07
N VAL A 242 -25.15 1.62 23.74
CA VAL A 242 -24.81 0.36 23.08
C VAL A 242 -26.11 -0.31 22.65
N VAL A 243 -26.27 -0.53 21.35
CA VAL A 243 -27.48 -1.12 20.76
C VAL A 243 -27.31 -2.60 20.41
N GLY A 244 -26.07 -3.10 20.39
CA GLY A 244 -25.80 -4.50 20.16
C GLY A 244 -24.31 -4.82 19.99
N SER A 245 -24.04 -5.99 19.43
CA SER A 245 -22.68 -6.43 19.09
C SER A 245 -22.64 -7.22 17.78
N PHE A 246 -21.51 -7.16 17.10
CA PHE A 246 -21.20 -7.93 15.90
C PHE A 246 -19.79 -8.52 16.01
N GLN A 247 -19.67 -9.83 15.88
CA GLN A 247 -18.45 -10.62 16.06
C GLN A 247 -17.69 -10.27 17.35
N GLY A 248 -18.43 -10.04 18.44
CA GLY A 248 -17.88 -9.66 19.75
C GLY A 248 -17.47 -8.19 19.89
N ILE A 249 -17.68 -7.36 18.86
CA ILE A 249 -17.44 -5.91 18.87
C ILE A 249 -18.74 -5.18 19.24
N LYS A 250 -18.68 -4.24 20.19
CA LYS A 250 -19.84 -3.43 20.59
C LYS A 250 -20.22 -2.41 19.52
N VAL A 251 -21.51 -2.17 19.35
CA VAL A 251 -22.05 -1.17 18.42
C VAL A 251 -22.86 -0.14 19.19
N TRP A 252 -22.56 1.13 18.94
CA TRP A 252 -23.14 2.32 19.57
C TRP A 252 -24.05 3.02 18.57
N GLY A 253 -25.32 3.18 18.96
CA GLY A 253 -26.35 3.72 18.08
C GLY A 253 -26.24 5.23 17.81
N PRO A 254 -27.15 5.78 17.00
CA PRO A 254 -28.23 5.08 16.29
C PRO A 254 -27.72 4.13 15.17
N VAL A 255 -28.51 3.10 14.87
CA VAL A 255 -28.26 2.15 13.77
C VAL A 255 -29.58 1.96 13.02
N ASP A 256 -29.61 2.33 11.75
CA ASP A 256 -30.71 2.15 10.81
C ASP A 256 -30.13 1.75 9.43
N PRO A 257 -29.80 0.46 9.24
CA PRO A 257 -29.11 -0.03 8.06
C PRO A 257 -29.98 0.10 6.80
N PRO A 258 -29.37 0.26 5.61
CA PRO A 258 -27.92 0.37 5.38
C PRO A 258 -27.36 1.80 5.54
N GLY A 259 -28.20 2.81 5.72
CA GLY A 259 -27.81 4.23 5.60
C GLY A 259 -27.19 4.83 6.85
N GLN A 260 -27.43 4.26 8.03
CA GLN A 260 -26.81 4.66 9.29
C GLN A 260 -26.38 3.42 10.08
N LEU A 261 -25.10 3.32 10.40
CA LEU A 261 -24.48 2.15 11.02
C LEU A 261 -23.82 2.48 12.37
N GLY A 262 -23.70 3.75 12.73
CA GLY A 262 -23.23 4.17 14.05
C GLY A 262 -21.74 3.93 14.29
N ILE A 263 -21.35 3.85 15.57
CA ILE A 263 -19.95 3.73 15.99
C ILE A 263 -19.69 2.33 16.53
N TRP A 264 -18.62 1.70 16.07
CA TRP A 264 -18.28 0.32 16.43
C TRP A 264 -17.04 0.33 17.31
N GLY A 265 -16.88 -0.65 18.20
CA GLY A 265 -15.72 -0.82 19.08
C GLY A 265 -15.91 -0.32 20.52
N THR A 266 -14.88 -0.55 21.33
CA THR A 266 -14.77 -0.09 22.73
C THR A 266 -13.44 0.62 22.99
N GLN A 267 -12.32 -0.05 22.74
CA GLN A 267 -10.94 0.44 22.86
C GLN A 267 -10.44 1.03 21.55
N VAL A 268 -10.78 0.42 20.42
CA VAL A 268 -10.52 0.91 19.07
C VAL A 268 -11.86 1.10 18.42
N THR A 269 -12.24 2.35 18.24
CA THR A 269 -13.57 2.69 17.74
C THR A 269 -13.51 3.29 16.35
N VAL A 270 -14.44 2.90 15.50
CA VAL A 270 -14.58 3.41 14.11
C VAL A 270 -16.02 3.85 13.94
N ASP A 271 -16.21 5.10 13.56
CA ASP A 271 -17.50 5.62 13.14
C ASP A 271 -17.77 5.19 11.69
N PHE A 272 -18.75 4.31 11.50
CA PHE A 272 -19.09 3.77 10.19
C PHE A 272 -19.84 4.79 9.33
N ASP A 273 -20.52 5.77 9.95
CA ASP A 273 -21.24 6.83 9.26
C ASP A 273 -20.27 7.82 8.60
N ILE A 274 -19.10 8.02 9.23
CA ILE A 274 -18.01 8.90 8.74
C ILE A 274 -17.01 8.15 7.85
N CYS A 275 -16.73 6.87 8.11
CA CYS A 275 -15.72 6.10 7.40
C CYS A 275 -15.97 6.05 5.88
N ILE A 276 -14.95 6.38 5.09
CA ILE A 276 -15.00 6.44 3.61
C ILE A 276 -14.27 5.29 2.92
N ALA A 277 -13.91 4.25 3.67
CA ALA A 277 -13.11 3.12 3.18
C ALA A 277 -11.74 3.49 2.59
N ASP A 278 -11.08 4.52 3.12
CA ASP A 278 -9.73 4.93 2.69
C ASP A 278 -8.67 3.84 2.94
N GLY A 279 -8.74 3.17 4.09
CA GLY A 279 -7.88 2.03 4.42
C GLY A 279 -6.54 2.41 5.08
N ALA A 280 -6.18 3.69 5.23
CA ALA A 280 -4.93 4.08 5.89
C ALA A 280 -4.79 3.52 7.31
N CYS A 281 -5.89 3.36 8.05
CA CYS A 281 -5.87 2.75 9.38
C CYS A 281 -5.53 1.26 9.39
N ILE A 282 -5.90 0.51 8.33
CA ILE A 282 -5.50 -0.89 8.15
C ILE A 282 -4.00 -0.96 7.94
N GLU A 283 -3.50 -0.14 7.00
CA GLU A 283 -2.08 -0.09 6.62
C GLU A 283 -1.18 0.39 7.77
N ALA A 284 -1.65 1.35 8.57
CA ALA A 284 -0.87 1.89 9.68
C ALA A 284 -0.88 0.99 10.93
N CYS A 285 -1.71 -0.06 10.99
CA CYS A 285 -1.86 -0.87 12.20
C CYS A 285 -0.77 -1.96 12.29
N PRO A 286 0.19 -1.87 13.23
CA PRO A 286 1.33 -2.81 13.30
C PRO A 286 0.95 -4.23 13.76
N VAL A 287 -0.26 -4.39 14.30
CA VAL A 287 -0.80 -5.62 14.89
C VAL A 287 -2.08 -6.09 14.19
N ASN A 288 -2.37 -5.56 12.99
CA ASN A 288 -3.47 -5.99 12.14
C ASN A 288 -4.83 -6.02 12.86
N VAL A 289 -5.23 -4.97 13.57
CA VAL A 289 -6.53 -4.92 14.26
C VAL A 289 -7.72 -4.99 13.31
N TYR A 290 -7.54 -4.45 12.10
CA TYR A 290 -8.63 -4.18 11.16
C TYR A 290 -8.74 -5.23 10.04
N GLU A 291 -9.97 -5.39 9.54
CA GLU A 291 -10.37 -6.16 8.37
C GLU A 291 -11.41 -5.34 7.57
N TRP A 292 -11.75 -5.76 6.36
CA TRP A 292 -12.82 -5.14 5.59
C TRP A 292 -14.16 -5.80 5.92
N LEU A 293 -15.19 -4.97 6.12
CA LEU A 293 -16.57 -5.42 6.27
C LEU A 293 -17.43 -4.74 5.21
N ASP A 294 -18.18 -5.52 4.45
CA ASP A 294 -19.07 -5.01 3.41
C ASP A 294 -20.32 -4.37 4.03
N THR A 295 -20.65 -3.16 3.57
CA THR A 295 -21.80 -2.36 4.01
C THR A 295 -22.53 -1.78 2.79
N PRO A 296 -23.08 -2.63 1.92
CA PRO A 296 -23.69 -2.20 0.67
C PRO A 296 -24.86 -1.24 0.92
N GLY A 297 -24.95 -0.17 0.11
CA GLY A 297 -26.02 0.82 0.21
C GLY A 297 -25.79 1.96 1.22
N HIS A 298 -24.67 1.98 1.95
CA HIS A 298 -24.35 3.09 2.85
C HIS A 298 -23.80 4.31 2.10
N PRO A 299 -24.25 5.55 2.38
CA PRO A 299 -23.90 6.75 1.61
C PRO A 299 -22.41 7.13 1.66
N GLY A 300 -21.72 6.83 2.78
CA GLY A 300 -20.29 7.11 2.93
C GLY A 300 -19.34 6.19 2.15
N SER A 301 -19.63 4.89 2.07
CA SER A 301 -18.86 3.87 1.35
C SER A 301 -19.55 2.50 1.47
N GLU A 302 -19.41 1.64 0.46
CA GLU A 302 -20.00 0.29 0.45
C GLU A 302 -19.23 -0.76 1.26
N LYS A 303 -18.14 -0.34 1.92
CA LYS A 303 -17.36 -1.15 2.85
C LYS A 303 -16.80 -0.28 3.97
N LYS A 304 -16.45 -0.88 5.10
CA LYS A 304 -15.90 -0.19 6.29
C LYS A 304 -14.72 -0.97 6.86
N THR A 305 -13.83 -0.25 7.54
CA THR A 305 -12.73 -0.86 8.29
C THR A 305 -13.27 -1.37 9.63
N PHE A 306 -13.32 -2.69 9.78
CA PHE A 306 -13.87 -3.36 10.95
C PHE A 306 -12.74 -3.87 11.86
N MET A 307 -12.80 -3.52 13.13
CA MET A 307 -11.79 -3.82 14.15
C MET A 307 -11.93 -5.24 14.74
N ALA A 308 -11.98 -6.27 13.89
CA ALA A 308 -12.20 -7.67 14.30
C ALA A 308 -11.26 -8.14 15.44
N ARG A 309 -10.02 -7.64 15.45
CA ARG A 309 -8.99 -7.94 16.46
C ARG A 309 -8.73 -6.77 17.39
N GLU A 310 -9.78 -6.07 17.82
CA GLU A 310 -9.69 -4.92 18.73
C GLU A 310 -8.79 -5.17 19.96
N LYS A 311 -8.83 -6.38 20.52
CA LYS A 311 -8.07 -6.77 21.72
C LYS A 311 -6.56 -6.77 21.50
N ASP A 312 -6.09 -6.87 20.26
CA ASP A 312 -4.67 -6.90 19.92
C ASP A 312 -4.07 -5.49 19.81
N CYS A 313 -4.90 -4.44 19.93
CA CYS A 313 -4.45 -3.06 19.85
C CYS A 313 -3.40 -2.73 20.92
N ILE A 314 -2.28 -2.17 20.46
CA ILE A 314 -1.16 -1.71 21.31
C ILE A 314 -1.21 -0.20 21.60
N PHE A 315 -2.32 0.48 21.31
CA PHE A 315 -2.54 1.90 21.59
C PHE A 315 -1.50 2.87 21.00
N CYS A 316 -0.94 2.56 19.82
CA CYS A 316 0.07 3.39 19.16
C CYS A 316 -0.47 4.71 18.54
N MET A 317 -1.78 4.90 18.50
CA MET A 317 -2.47 6.08 17.93
C MET A 317 -2.25 6.33 16.44
N ALA A 318 -1.58 5.42 15.72
CA ALA A 318 -1.29 5.61 14.30
C ALA A 318 -2.57 5.72 13.46
N CYS A 319 -3.54 4.82 13.66
CA CYS A 319 -4.79 4.80 12.92
C CYS A 319 -5.68 6.04 13.15
N GLU A 320 -5.60 6.68 14.31
CA GLU A 320 -6.30 7.95 14.61
C GLU A 320 -5.71 9.11 13.80
N ASN A 321 -4.38 9.14 13.66
CA ASN A 321 -3.68 10.24 12.97
C ASN A 321 -3.71 10.14 11.45
N VAL A 322 -3.73 8.92 10.88
CA VAL A 322 -3.69 8.73 9.42
C VAL A 322 -5.07 8.75 8.77
N CYS A 323 -6.15 8.63 9.54
CA CYS A 323 -7.51 8.56 9.01
C CYS A 323 -7.94 9.93 8.45
N PRO A 324 -8.16 10.08 7.13
CA PRO A 324 -8.46 11.39 6.55
C PRO A 324 -9.73 12.06 7.10
N PRO A 325 -10.87 11.36 7.26
CA PRO A 325 -12.04 11.95 7.89
C PRO A 325 -12.01 11.83 9.42
N GLN A 326 -10.90 11.37 10.01
CA GLN A 326 -10.75 11.17 11.46
C GLN A 326 -11.91 10.38 12.08
N CYS A 327 -12.30 9.27 11.45
CA CYS A 327 -13.39 8.41 11.93
C CYS A 327 -12.94 7.37 12.97
N VAL A 328 -11.65 7.33 13.31
CA VAL A 328 -11.08 6.38 14.27
C VAL A 328 -10.74 7.09 15.57
N LYS A 329 -11.14 6.51 16.71
CA LYS A 329 -10.71 6.95 18.04
C LYS A 329 -10.20 5.78 18.85
N ILE A 330 -9.09 5.97 19.55
CA ILE A 330 -8.55 4.96 20.46
C ILE A 330 -8.72 5.41 21.92
N PHE A 331 -9.16 4.49 22.77
CA PHE A 331 -9.28 4.67 24.22
C PHE A 331 -8.33 3.71 24.94
N GLN A 332 -7.34 4.25 25.64
CA GLN A 332 -6.40 3.46 26.44
C GLN A 332 -7.11 2.84 27.65
N LYS A 333 -6.70 1.61 28.02
CA LYS A 333 -7.09 1.00 29.29
C LYS A 333 -6.40 1.78 30.42
N GLY A 334 -7.12 2.68 31.09
CA GLY A 334 -6.62 3.36 32.30
C GLY A 334 -6.93 4.86 32.43
N THR A 335 -7.70 5.45 31.52
CA THR A 335 -8.20 6.84 31.65
C THR A 335 -9.71 6.88 31.50
#